data_AF-A0A7C4E0Q7-F1
#
_entry.id   AF-A0A7C4E0Q7-F1
#
_cell.length_a   1.000
_cell.length_b   1.000
_cell.length_c   1.000
_cell.angle_alpha   90.00
_cell.angle_beta   90.00
_cell.angle_gamma   90.00
#
_symmetry.space_group_name_H-M   'P 1'
#
loop_
_entity.id
_entity.type
_entity.pdbx_description
1 polymer ?
#
loop_
_entity_poly.entity_id
_entity_poly.type
_entity_poly.pdbx_seq_one_letter_code
_entity_poly.pdbx_strand_id
1 'polypeptide(L)'
;MTNTTGIRIVFVDTANNSRNHCCYDPIGDKFFEVESLIELEGYDEVYLDSSIFQNMWSEIGELIRNGRRVFYFRRPWKWRELRSKFAKELKERFGKKKTDFGDAYILSKIPRSWKWFREITPIDVEIKPLLTLEKAYYKNYQRLLKLKVLIEI
;
A
#
# COMPACT_ATOMS: atom_id res chain seq x y z
N MET A 1 -13.73 31.64 9.78
CA MET A 1 -12.71 30.79 9.15
C MET A 1 -12.31 29.73 10.17
N THR A 2 -12.88 28.53 10.09
CA THR A 2 -12.64 27.47 11.07
C THR A 2 -11.41 26.68 10.68
N ASN A 3 -10.30 26.90 11.39
CA ASN A 3 -9.16 25.98 11.43
C ASN A 3 -9.62 24.66 12.07
N THR A 4 -10.09 23.71 11.26
CA THR A 4 -10.10 22.30 11.65
C THR A 4 -8.71 21.76 11.41
N THR A 5 -7.81 21.91 12.39
CA THR A 5 -6.58 21.12 12.49
C THR A 5 -6.97 19.67 12.85
N GLY A 6 -7.66 19.00 11.94
CA GLY A 6 -7.95 17.57 12.00
C GLY A 6 -6.83 16.80 11.32
N ILE A 7 -6.52 15.61 11.82
CA ILE A 7 -5.57 14.67 11.22
C ILE A 7 -5.96 14.48 9.74
N ARG A 8 -5.06 14.82 8.82
CA ARG A 8 -5.21 14.59 7.39
C ARG A 8 -4.84 13.16 7.06
N ILE A 9 -5.72 12.47 6.35
CA ILE A 9 -5.60 11.03 6.11
C ILE A 9 -5.78 10.77 4.63
N VAL A 10 -4.97 9.87 4.07
CA VAL A 10 -5.11 9.39 2.69
C VAL A 10 -5.09 7.86 2.65
N PHE A 11 -5.89 7.30 1.75
CA PHE A 11 -5.93 5.87 1.46
C PHE A 11 -5.38 5.60 0.08
N VAL A 12 -4.53 4.58 -0.07
CA VAL A 12 -3.73 4.36 -1.26
C VAL A 12 -3.85 2.93 -1.72
N ASP A 13 -4.35 2.73 -2.94
CA ASP A 13 -4.14 1.49 -3.68
C ASP A 13 -2.78 1.58 -4.36
N THR A 14 -1.83 0.78 -3.87
CA THR A 14 -0.44 0.89 -4.31
C THR A 14 -0.22 0.13 -5.61
N ALA A 15 0.60 0.70 -6.47
CA ALA A 15 0.97 0.10 -7.75
C ALA A 15 2.49 -0.02 -7.85
N ASN A 16 2.97 -1.01 -8.60
CA ASN A 16 4.39 -1.09 -8.90
C ASN A 16 4.75 -0.03 -9.98
N ASN A 17 6.03 0.37 -10.04
CA ASN A 17 6.69 1.45 -10.84
C ASN A 17 6.26 1.66 -12.31
N SER A 18 5.41 0.81 -12.87
CA SER A 18 4.78 0.99 -14.17
C SER A 18 3.49 1.82 -14.14
N ARG A 19 2.97 2.17 -12.95
CA ARG A 19 1.69 2.90 -12.78
C ARG A 19 1.71 3.78 -11.53
N ASN A 20 0.91 4.84 -11.58
CA ASN A 20 0.68 5.72 -10.44
C ASN A 20 -0.09 5.01 -9.32
N HIS A 21 0.09 5.48 -8.09
CA HIS A 21 -0.69 5.05 -6.94
C HIS A 21 -2.03 5.78 -6.93
N CYS A 22 -3.13 5.04 -6.79
CA CYS A 22 -4.46 5.63 -6.73
C CYS A 22 -4.80 5.99 -5.29
N CYS A 23 -5.05 7.27 -5.06
CA CYS A 23 -5.27 7.84 -3.73
C CYS A 23 -6.72 8.31 -3.53
N TYR A 24 -7.16 8.29 -2.28
CA TYR A 24 -8.44 8.83 -1.85
C TYR A 24 -8.30 9.64 -0.55
N ASP A 25 -8.65 10.93 -0.60
CA ASP A 25 -8.80 11.82 0.54
C ASP A 25 -10.29 11.83 0.97
N PRO A 26 -10.64 11.25 2.14
CA PRO A 26 -12.02 11.15 2.60
C PRO A 26 -12.58 12.48 3.14
N ILE A 27 -11.73 13.47 3.48
CA ILE A 27 -12.17 14.78 3.99
C ILE A 27 -12.67 15.61 2.82
N GLY A 28 -11.91 15.61 1.72
CA GLY A 28 -12.27 16.32 0.50
C GLY A 28 -13.19 15.54 -0.45
N ASP A 29 -13.44 14.25 -0.20
CA ASP A 29 -14.01 13.28 -1.17
C ASP A 29 -13.26 13.34 -2.52
N LYS A 30 -11.92 13.38 -2.48
CA LYS A 30 -11.07 13.57 -3.66
C LYS A 30 -10.32 12.30 -4.04
N PHE A 31 -10.34 11.99 -5.33
CA PHE A 31 -9.52 10.94 -5.94
C PHE A 31 -8.41 11.58 -6.76
N PHE A 32 -7.19 11.07 -6.62
CA PHE A 32 -6.02 11.58 -7.34
C PHE A 32 -4.94 10.51 -7.42
N GLU A 33 -3.99 10.72 -8.30
CA GLU A 33 -2.85 9.83 -8.50
C GLU A 33 -1.56 10.51 -8.04
N VAL A 34 -0.61 9.71 -7.55
CA VAL A 34 0.78 10.14 -7.29
C VAL A 34 1.73 9.15 -7.91
N GLU A 35 2.87 9.62 -8.40
CA GLU A 35 3.92 8.77 -8.96
C GLU A 35 4.75 8.15 -7.82
N SER A 36 4.94 8.89 -6.73
CA SER A 36 5.71 8.50 -5.55
C SER A 36 4.91 8.71 -4.26
N LEU A 37 5.11 7.83 -3.28
CA LEU A 37 4.48 7.99 -1.96
C LEU A 37 4.95 9.25 -1.22
N ILE A 38 6.13 9.80 -1.56
CA ILE A 38 6.68 11.02 -0.93
C ILE A 38 5.77 12.23 -1.19
N GLU A 39 5.06 12.26 -2.32
CA GLU A 39 4.09 13.30 -2.66
C GLU A 39 2.92 13.41 -1.66
N LEU A 40 2.77 12.42 -0.77
CA LEU A 40 1.77 12.39 0.30
C LEU A 40 2.23 13.07 1.59
N GLU A 41 3.34 13.82 1.59
CA GLU A 41 3.87 14.53 2.77
C GLU A 41 2.87 15.50 3.44
N GLY A 42 1.86 15.96 2.70
CA GLY A 42 0.79 16.81 3.21
C GLY A 42 -0.25 16.10 4.08
N TYR A 43 -0.15 14.78 4.25
CA TYR A 43 -1.03 13.96 5.09
C TYR A 43 -0.32 13.48 6.35
N ASP A 44 -1.04 13.42 7.46
CA ASP A 44 -0.52 12.95 8.75
C ASP A 44 -0.50 11.41 8.84
N GLU A 45 -1.53 10.76 8.28
CA GLU A 45 -1.63 9.31 8.21
C GLU A 45 -1.85 8.81 6.78
N VAL A 46 -1.06 7.83 6.36
CA VAL A 46 -1.11 7.21 5.03
C VAL A 46 -1.47 5.73 5.19
N TYR A 47 -2.59 5.31 4.61
CA TYR A 47 -3.08 3.93 4.68
C TYR A 47 -2.93 3.24 3.33
N LEU A 48 -1.94 2.37 3.23
CA LEU A 48 -1.64 1.57 2.05
C LEU A 48 -2.51 0.31 2.02
N ASP A 49 -2.73 -0.21 0.82
CA ASP A 49 -3.22 -1.57 0.61
C ASP A 49 -2.21 -2.61 1.13
N SER A 50 -2.37 -3.87 0.75
CA SER A 50 -1.52 -4.96 1.22
C SER A 50 -0.19 -5.11 0.45
N SER A 51 0.03 -4.32 -0.61
CA SER A 51 1.01 -4.61 -1.66
C SER A 51 2.27 -3.74 -1.56
N ILE A 52 3.08 -3.90 -0.50
CA ILE A 52 4.34 -3.15 -0.37
C ILE A 52 5.43 -3.77 -1.26
N PHE A 53 5.86 -3.05 -2.29
CA PHE A 53 6.95 -3.45 -3.18
C PHE A 53 8.33 -2.98 -2.67
N GLN A 54 9.40 -3.60 -3.16
CA GLN A 54 10.77 -3.36 -2.68
C GLN A 54 11.20 -1.89 -2.81
N ASN A 55 10.83 -1.24 -3.90
CA ASN A 55 11.15 0.15 -4.21
C ASN A 55 10.38 1.16 -3.35
N MET A 56 9.27 0.74 -2.70
CA MET A 56 8.46 1.63 -1.87
C MET A 56 9.07 1.85 -0.48
N TRP A 57 9.92 0.93 -0.01
CA TRP A 57 10.45 1.01 1.35
C TRP A 57 11.25 2.28 1.61
N SER A 58 12.01 2.78 0.63
CA SER A 58 12.74 4.05 0.76
C SER A 58 11.78 5.24 0.91
N GLU A 59 10.71 5.28 0.12
CA GLU A 59 9.70 6.34 0.16
C GLU A 59 8.90 6.32 1.46
N ILE A 60 8.50 5.13 1.91
CA ILE A 60 7.84 4.92 3.20
C ILE A 60 8.76 5.38 4.35
N GLY A 61 10.06 5.08 4.26
CA GLY A 61 11.05 5.56 5.22
C GLY A 61 11.13 7.07 5.30
N GLU A 62 11.07 7.74 4.15
CA GLU A 62 11.08 9.20 4.08
C GLU A 62 9.84 9.82 4.71
N LEU A 63 8.65 9.30 4.40
CA LEU A 63 7.40 9.71 5.06
C LEU A 63 7.50 9.57 6.59
N ILE A 64 7.99 8.44 7.08
CA ILE A 64 8.14 8.19 8.52
C ILE A 64 9.14 9.16 9.16
N ARG A 65 10.30 9.41 8.52
CA ARG A 65 11.28 10.40 8.98
C ARG A 65 10.70 11.81 9.02
N ASN A 66 9.81 12.14 8.09
CA ASN A 66 9.09 13.41 8.04
C ASN A 66 7.89 13.47 8.99
N GLY A 67 7.81 12.54 9.96
CA GLY A 67 6.81 12.54 11.03
C GLY A 67 5.45 11.94 10.65
N ARG A 68 5.36 11.26 9.50
CA ARG A 68 4.09 10.71 9.00
C ARG A 68 3.91 9.27 9.44
N ARG A 69 2.68 8.91 9.79
CA ARG A 69 2.36 7.54 10.20
C ARG A 69 1.88 6.77 8.99
N VAL A 70 2.58 5.70 8.65
CA VAL A 70 2.24 4.86 7.49
C VAL A 70 1.71 3.53 8.00
N PHE A 71 0.56 3.11 7.45
CA PHE A 71 -0.10 1.86 7.80
C PHE A 71 -0.30 1.02 6.55
N TYR A 72 -0.31 -0.31 6.71
CA TYR A 72 -0.66 -1.22 5.63
C TYR A 72 -1.79 -2.16 6.00
N PHE A 73 -2.58 -2.53 4.99
CA PHE A 73 -3.70 -3.44 5.15
C PHE A 73 -3.24 -4.88 5.40
N ARG A 74 -3.65 -5.47 6.53
CA ARG A 74 -3.16 -6.78 7.00
C ARG A 74 -3.85 -7.99 6.37
N ARG A 75 -4.96 -7.80 5.67
CA ARG A 75 -5.88 -8.90 5.30
C ARG A 75 -6.12 -9.01 3.78
N PRO A 76 -5.09 -9.19 2.94
CA PRO A 76 -5.26 -9.27 1.49
C PRO A 76 -6.32 -10.29 1.04
N TRP A 77 -6.46 -11.41 1.74
CA TRP A 77 -7.47 -12.44 1.43
C TRP A 77 -8.93 -11.96 1.62
N LYS A 78 -9.16 -10.84 2.32
CA LYS A 78 -10.49 -10.24 2.50
C LYS A 78 -10.91 -9.31 1.35
N TRP A 79 -10.04 -9.00 0.39
CA TRP A 79 -10.38 -8.10 -0.72
C TRP A 79 -11.62 -8.52 -1.50
N ARG A 80 -11.77 -9.82 -1.78
CA ARG A 80 -12.96 -10.34 -2.49
C ARG A 80 -14.24 -10.08 -1.72
N GLU A 81 -14.22 -10.27 -0.41
CA GLU A 81 -15.37 -10.03 0.47
C GLU A 81 -15.68 -8.54 0.56
N LEU A 82 -14.65 -7.69 0.73
CA LEU A 82 -14.80 -6.24 0.81
C LEU A 82 -15.39 -5.65 -0.48
N ARG A 83 -14.85 -6.02 -1.65
CA ARG A 83 -15.39 -5.57 -2.95
C ARG A 83 -16.84 -6.02 -3.17
N SER A 84 -17.20 -7.22 -2.71
CA SER A 84 -18.60 -7.69 -2.74
C SER A 84 -19.50 -6.87 -1.80
N LYS A 85 -19.03 -6.59 -0.58
CA LYS A 85 -19.76 -5.82 0.43
C LYS A 85 -20.09 -4.40 -0.08
N PHE A 86 -19.13 -3.75 -0.74
CA PHE A 86 -19.28 -2.38 -1.25
C PHE A 86 -19.68 -2.32 -2.74
N ALA A 87 -20.10 -3.45 -3.34
CA ALA A 87 -20.32 -3.54 -4.79
C ALA A 87 -21.35 -2.54 -5.34
N LYS A 88 -22.39 -2.23 -4.56
CA LYS A 88 -23.42 -1.25 -4.94
C LYS A 88 -22.83 0.16 -5.00
N GLU A 89 -22.19 0.61 -3.91
CA GLU A 89 -21.53 1.91 -3.84
C GLU A 89 -20.45 2.08 -4.92
N LEU A 90 -19.65 1.04 -5.16
CA LEU A 90 -18.61 1.08 -6.19
C LEU A 90 -19.22 1.24 -7.59
N LYS A 91 -20.34 0.56 -7.87
CA LYS A 91 -21.05 0.70 -9.14
C LYS A 91 -21.64 2.09 -9.29
N GLU A 92 -22.19 2.66 -8.23
CA GLU A 92 -22.76 4.01 -8.23
C GLU A 92 -21.69 5.08 -8.41
N ARG A 93 -20.53 4.96 -7.76
CA ARG A 93 -19.43 5.94 -7.85
C ARG A 93 -18.57 5.80 -9.10
N PHE A 94 -18.27 4.58 -9.53
CA PHE A 94 -17.26 4.32 -10.57
C PHE A 94 -17.81 3.58 -11.80
N GLY A 95 -19.11 3.26 -11.85
CA GLY A 95 -19.74 2.51 -12.93
C GLY A 95 -19.42 1.01 -12.95
N LYS A 96 -18.40 0.56 -12.21
CA LYS A 96 -17.93 -0.83 -12.15
C LYS A 96 -17.51 -1.23 -10.75
N LYS A 97 -17.51 -2.54 -10.48
CA LYS A 97 -17.21 -3.11 -9.15
C LYS A 97 -15.73 -3.11 -8.77
N LYS A 98 -14.82 -2.92 -9.75
CA LYS A 98 -13.37 -2.95 -9.51
C LYS A 98 -12.70 -1.82 -10.29
N THR A 99 -12.05 -0.94 -9.55
CA THR A 99 -11.16 0.13 -10.01
C THR A 99 -10.09 0.33 -8.97
N ASP A 100 -8.92 0.83 -9.40
CA ASP A 100 -7.80 1.10 -8.50
C ASP A 100 -8.21 2.19 -7.47
N PHE A 101 -8.89 3.27 -7.90
CA PHE A 101 -9.57 4.22 -6.98
C PHE A 101 -10.64 3.59 -6.08
N GLY A 102 -11.31 2.54 -6.55
CA GLY A 102 -12.33 1.84 -5.80
C GLY A 102 -11.74 1.08 -4.62
N ASP A 103 -10.55 0.51 -4.78
CA ASP A 103 -9.84 -0.16 -3.70
C ASP A 103 -9.35 0.86 -2.64
N ALA A 104 -8.83 2.02 -3.06
CA ALA A 104 -8.52 3.13 -2.16
C ALA A 104 -9.77 3.63 -1.39
N TYR A 105 -10.91 3.76 -2.07
CA TYR A 105 -12.19 4.09 -1.44
C TYR A 105 -12.61 3.02 -0.41
N ILE A 106 -12.49 1.73 -0.73
CA ILE A 106 -12.82 0.64 0.20
C ILE A 106 -11.96 0.72 1.46
N LEU A 107 -10.64 0.96 1.33
CA LEU A 107 -9.74 1.09 2.49
C LEU A 107 -10.26 2.14 3.49
N SER A 108 -10.82 3.26 2.98
CA SER A 108 -11.39 4.32 3.82
C SER A 108 -12.60 3.89 4.64
N LYS A 109 -13.31 2.82 4.23
CA LYS A 109 -14.48 2.27 4.93
C LYS A 109 -14.11 1.21 5.96
N ILE A 110 -12.84 0.82 6.03
CA ILE A 110 -12.37 -0.22 6.96
C ILE A 110 -12.03 0.44 8.30
N PRO A 111 -12.41 -0.18 9.45
CA PRO A 111 -12.03 0.35 10.76
C PRO A 111 -10.51 0.46 10.91
N ARG A 112 -10.01 1.64 11.31
CA ARG A 112 -8.59 1.99 11.52
C ARG A 112 -7.97 1.34 12.78
N SER A 113 -8.34 0.10 13.05
CA SER A 113 -7.86 -0.67 14.20
C SER A 113 -6.69 -1.57 13.84
N TRP A 114 -5.88 -1.93 14.83
CA TRP A 114 -4.75 -2.85 14.70
C TRP A 114 -5.11 -4.23 14.07
N LYS A 115 -6.39 -4.61 14.13
CA LYS A 115 -6.92 -5.85 13.53
C LYS A 115 -6.90 -5.82 12.00
N TRP A 116 -7.02 -4.63 11.42
CA TRP A 116 -7.15 -4.39 9.97
C TRP A 116 -5.90 -3.76 9.39
N PHE A 117 -5.29 -2.82 10.12
CA PHE A 117 -4.11 -2.09 9.71
C PHE A 117 -2.96 -2.32 10.68
N ARG A 118 -1.74 -2.37 10.16
CA ARG A 118 -0.52 -2.37 10.97
C ARG A 118 0.33 -1.17 10.57
N GLU A 119 0.80 -0.46 11.57
CA GLU A 119 1.77 0.63 11.40
C GLU A 119 3.11 0.06 10.94
N ILE A 120 3.70 0.70 9.93
CA ILE A 120 5.05 0.44 9.45
C ILE A 120 5.98 1.25 10.33
N THR A 121 6.95 0.58 10.94
CA THR A 121 7.93 1.21 11.83
C THR A 121 9.25 1.50 11.09
N PRO A 122 10.11 2.39 11.62
CA PRO A 122 11.47 2.57 11.10
C PRO A 122 12.23 1.23 11.00
N ILE A 123 12.05 0.34 11.98
CA ILE A 123 12.66 -1.00 12.00
C ILE A 123 12.16 -1.83 10.81
N ASP A 124 10.86 -1.79 10.49
CA ASP A 124 10.34 -2.50 9.32
C ASP A 124 10.99 -1.97 8.03
N VAL A 125 11.14 -0.64 7.90
CA VAL A 125 11.75 -0.01 6.72
C VAL A 125 13.23 -0.39 6.56
N GLU A 126 13.97 -0.54 7.64
CA GLU A 126 15.39 -0.92 7.57
C GLU A 126 15.56 -2.42 7.27
N ILE A 127 14.74 -3.27 7.90
CA ILE A 127 14.96 -4.73 7.90
C ILE A 127 14.23 -5.43 6.76
N LYS A 128 12.97 -5.06 6.46
CA LYS A 128 12.15 -5.76 5.44
C LYS A 128 12.77 -5.76 4.04
N PRO A 129 13.40 -4.66 3.56
CA PRO A 129 14.05 -4.67 2.26
C PRO A 129 15.18 -5.70 2.20
N LEU A 130 16.00 -5.77 3.25
CA LEU A 130 17.16 -6.69 3.32
C LEU A 130 16.71 -8.15 3.32
N LEU A 131 15.70 -8.48 4.13
CA LEU A 131 15.12 -9.84 4.16
C LEU A 131 14.48 -10.23 2.82
N THR A 132 13.92 -9.26 2.09
CA THR A 132 13.32 -9.52 0.77
C THR A 132 14.41 -9.79 -0.27
N LEU A 133 15.52 -9.04 -0.25
CA LEU A 133 16.68 -9.27 -1.11
C LEU A 133 17.33 -10.62 -0.82
N GLU A 134 17.56 -10.95 0.46
CA GLU A 134 18.14 -12.24 0.87
C GLU A 134 17.33 -13.41 0.31
N LYS A 135 15.99 -13.39 0.46
CA LYS A 135 15.11 -14.42 -0.10
C LYS A 135 15.21 -14.52 -1.62
N ALA A 136 15.31 -13.38 -2.32
CA ALA A 136 15.47 -13.36 -3.76
C ALA A 136 16.80 -13.99 -4.19
N TYR A 137 17.91 -13.64 -3.54
CA TYR A 137 19.22 -14.22 -3.79
C TYR A 137 19.25 -15.73 -3.50
N TYR A 138 18.68 -16.16 -2.38
CA TYR A 138 18.58 -17.57 -2.04
C TYR A 138 17.80 -18.36 -3.11
N LYS A 139 16.67 -17.82 -3.58
CA LYS A 139 15.90 -18.45 -4.66
C LYS A 139 16.70 -18.56 -5.95
N ASN A 140 17.48 -17.53 -6.31
CA ASN A 140 18.33 -17.55 -7.50
C ASN A 140 19.46 -18.57 -7.35
N TYR A 141 20.12 -18.64 -6.20
CA TYR A 141 21.15 -19.64 -5.90
C TYR A 141 20.60 -21.07 -6.06
N GLN A 142 19.43 -21.36 -5.51
CA GLN A 142 18.77 -22.66 -5.66
C GLN A 142 18.46 -23.01 -7.13
N ARG A 143 18.12 -22.01 -7.96
CA ARG A 143 17.91 -22.24 -9.41
C ARG A 143 19.22 -22.58 -10.11
N LEU A 144 20.32 -21.88 -9.78
CA LEU A 144 21.63 -22.13 -10.36
C LEU A 144 22.17 -23.52 -9.99
N LEU A 145 22.02 -23.94 -8.73
CA LEU A 145 22.39 -25.30 -8.32
C LEU A 145 21.67 -26.38 -9.14
N LYS A 146 20.36 -26.22 -9.35
CA LYS A 146 19.57 -27.16 -10.17
C LYS A 146 20.03 -27.18 -11.63
N LEU A 147 20.37 -26.03 -12.21
CA LEU A 147 20.88 -25.95 -13.57
C LEU A 147 22.27 -26.57 -13.71
N LYS A 148 23.15 -26.40 -12.71
CA LYS A 148 24.47 -27.04 -12.68
C LYS A 148 24.35 -28.57 -12.71
N VAL A 149 23.45 -29.13 -11.90
CA VAL A 149 23.17 -30.59 -11.88
C VAL A 149 22.66 -31.10 -13.23
N LEU A 150 21.92 -30.28 -14.00
CA LEU A 150 21.41 -30.66 -15.33
C LEU A 150 22.46 -30.60 -16.45
N ILE A 151 23.57 -29.87 -16.26
CA ILE A 151 24.64 -29.71 -17.25
C ILE A 151 25.76 -30.74 -17.04
N GLU A 152 25.87 -31.29 -15.82
CA GLU A 152 26.85 -32.32 -15.46
C GLU A 152 26.35 -33.77 -15.70
N ILE A 153 25.22 -33.96 -16.41
CA ILE A 153 24.65 -35.24 -16.86
C ILE A 153 24.67 -35.28 -18.39
#